data_AF-A0A8E4F6J9-F1
#
_entry.id   AF-A0A8E4F6J9-F1
#
_cell.length_a   1.000
_cell.length_b   1.000
_cell.length_c   1.000
_cell.angle_alpha   90.00
_cell.angle_beta   90.00
_cell.angle_gamma   90.00
#
_symmetry.space_group_name_H-M   'P 1'
#
loop_
_entity.id
_entity.type
_entity.pdbx_description
1 polymer ?
#
loop_
_entity_poly.entity_id
_entity_poly.type
_entity_poly.pdbx_seq_one_letter_code
_entity_poly.pdbx_strand_id
1 'polypeptide(L)'
;MKQTMITLSFFTMLLSSGCDNTSTSSLNEKVNLPEQPSKPIQAQIPDWVGHYKAFIPCDACEKKLISLRLHQNKTYSLKEISFFKQKIKQKESSGTFTFDEQKSNLLQLMDNKTKQNRYFSLHDHSIEPLDQNKNQFKNFEKYQIPQVQNIEVNNALKYVDIQADLFKSEKIESNGIESTKLTYFFEINNNSDRPLKLRDSDIVLVDLKNNEHISTIENNPISPIKPHKTQHELVSFIYAESHQPAYINIK
;
A
#
# COMPACT_ATOMS: atom_id res chain seq x y z
N MET A 1 -1.90 -42.35 -31.29
CA MET A 1 -2.51 -42.24 -32.63
C MET A 1 -3.85 -42.96 -32.64
N LYS A 2 -4.92 -42.22 -32.99
CA LYS A 2 -6.32 -42.58 -33.34
C LYS A 2 -7.21 -41.45 -32.79
N GLN A 3 -7.24 -40.29 -33.45
CA GLN A 3 -8.09 -39.87 -34.58
C GLN A 3 -9.58 -39.73 -34.24
N THR A 4 -10.07 -38.49 -34.49
CA THR A 4 -11.41 -38.08 -34.97
C THR A 4 -12.60 -38.21 -33.99
N MET A 5 -13.60 -37.32 -33.93
CA MET A 5 -14.10 -36.30 -34.86
C MET A 5 -14.79 -35.13 -34.13
N ILE A 6 -14.84 -34.00 -34.83
CA ILE A 6 -15.51 -32.72 -34.56
C ILE A 6 -17.02 -32.86 -34.78
N THR A 7 -17.87 -32.13 -34.03
CA THR A 7 -19.15 -31.61 -34.56
C THR A 7 -19.45 -30.23 -33.98
N LEU A 8 -19.50 -29.27 -34.90
CA LEU A 8 -19.91 -27.88 -34.77
C LEU A 8 -21.40 -27.82 -35.11
N SER A 9 -22.24 -27.11 -34.35
CA SER A 9 -23.62 -26.83 -34.75
C SER A 9 -23.96 -25.37 -34.50
N PHE A 10 -23.92 -24.62 -35.59
CA PHE A 10 -24.63 -23.36 -35.79
C PHE A 10 -25.96 -23.68 -36.47
N PHE A 11 -27.07 -23.11 -35.98
CA PHE A 11 -28.31 -23.03 -36.75
C PHE A 11 -29.05 -21.72 -36.45
N THR A 12 -28.80 -20.72 -37.29
CA THR A 12 -29.75 -19.67 -37.73
C THR A 12 -30.82 -20.35 -38.63
N MET A 13 -32.08 -19.95 -38.77
CA MET A 13 -32.71 -18.62 -38.84
C MET A 13 -34.26 -18.76 -38.97
N LEU A 14 -34.97 -17.65 -38.69
CA LEU A 14 -36.22 -17.12 -39.30
C LEU A 14 -37.64 -17.65 -38.95
N LEU A 15 -38.37 -16.75 -38.26
CA LEU A 15 -39.69 -16.14 -38.54
C LEU A 15 -40.84 -16.97 -39.17
N SER A 16 -41.99 -16.98 -38.49
CA SER A 16 -43.25 -16.43 -39.04
C SER A 16 -44.27 -16.14 -37.93
N SER A 17 -45.03 -15.09 -38.18
CA SER A 17 -46.11 -14.49 -37.38
C SER A 17 -47.46 -15.20 -37.64
N GLY A 18 -48.32 -15.20 -36.63
CA GLY A 18 -49.74 -15.55 -36.77
C GLY A 18 -50.48 -15.36 -35.44
N CYS A 19 -51.31 -14.32 -35.36
CA CYS A 19 -52.13 -13.94 -34.20
C CYS A 19 -53.29 -14.92 -33.96
N ASP A 20 -53.79 -15.01 -32.72
CA ASP A 20 -55.19 -14.63 -32.50
C ASP A 20 -55.52 -14.16 -31.08
N ASN A 21 -56.47 -13.23 -31.07
CA ASN A 21 -56.82 -12.24 -30.05
C ASN A 21 -57.56 -12.79 -28.81
N THR A 22 -57.33 -12.14 -27.67
CA THR A 22 -58.29 -11.35 -26.85
C THR A 22 -57.76 -11.30 -25.41
N SER A 23 -57.43 -10.17 -24.79
CA SER A 23 -58.31 -9.04 -24.47
C SER A 23 -57.50 -7.85 -23.92
N THR A 24 -58.17 -6.70 -23.88
CA THR A 24 -57.98 -5.55 -22.97
C THR A 24 -56.92 -4.47 -23.26
N SER A 25 -57.47 -3.33 -23.69
CA SER A 25 -57.26 -1.97 -23.17
C SER A 25 -56.18 -1.08 -23.78
N SER A 26 -56.66 -0.22 -24.69
CA SER A 26 -56.38 1.23 -24.83
C SER A 26 -54.94 1.74 -24.74
N LEU A 27 -54.41 2.07 -25.91
CA LEU A 27 -53.24 2.92 -26.13
C LEU A 27 -53.43 4.33 -25.55
N ASN A 28 -52.44 4.80 -24.80
CA ASN A 28 -52.03 6.21 -24.82
C ASN A 28 -50.52 6.23 -25.06
N GLU A 29 -50.16 6.70 -26.24
CA GLU A 29 -48.81 6.79 -26.78
C GLU A 29 -48.01 7.87 -26.04
N LYS A 30 -46.93 7.49 -25.37
CA LYS A 30 -45.93 8.41 -24.83
C LYS A 30 -44.59 8.07 -25.46
N VAL A 31 -44.13 8.98 -26.31
CA VAL A 31 -42.83 8.96 -26.98
C VAL A 31 -41.71 8.80 -25.94
N ASN A 32 -40.97 7.69 -26.00
CA ASN A 32 -39.75 7.50 -25.20
C ASN A 32 -38.54 8.02 -25.99
N LEU A 33 -37.87 9.02 -25.42
CA LEU A 33 -36.58 9.55 -25.84
C LEU A 33 -35.48 8.49 -25.64
N PRO A 34 -34.36 8.51 -26.39
CA PRO A 34 -33.25 7.57 -26.21
C PRO A 34 -32.67 7.69 -24.80
N GLU A 35 -32.55 6.53 -24.14
CA GLU A 35 -31.92 6.38 -22.83
C GLU A 35 -30.45 6.84 -22.92
N GLN A 36 -30.16 7.93 -22.21
CA GLN A 36 -28.82 8.50 -22.09
C GLN A 36 -27.87 7.44 -21.48
N PRO A 37 -26.64 7.26 -21.99
CA PRO A 37 -25.69 6.32 -21.40
C PRO A 37 -25.49 6.65 -19.93
N SER A 38 -25.85 5.71 -19.05
CA SER A 38 -25.56 5.81 -17.63
C SER A 38 -24.07 6.07 -17.46
N LYS A 39 -23.75 7.23 -16.87
CA LYS A 39 -22.40 7.62 -16.47
C LYS A 39 -21.72 6.41 -15.80
N PRO A 40 -20.49 6.03 -16.18
CA PRO A 40 -19.82 4.91 -15.55
C PRO A 40 -19.78 5.17 -14.04
N ILE A 41 -20.35 4.25 -13.27
CA ILE A 41 -20.21 4.22 -11.82
C ILE A 41 -18.70 4.08 -11.58
N GLN A 42 -18.05 5.17 -11.19
CA GLN A 42 -16.69 5.09 -10.67
C GLN A 42 -16.78 4.21 -9.44
N ALA A 43 -16.24 2.99 -9.53
CA ALA A 43 -16.18 2.09 -8.40
C ALA A 43 -15.36 2.78 -7.30
N GLN A 44 -16.04 3.19 -6.22
CA GLN A 44 -15.38 3.83 -5.09
C GLN A 44 -14.38 2.83 -4.50
N ILE A 45 -13.12 3.26 -4.40
CA ILE A 45 -12.07 2.46 -3.77
C ILE A 45 -12.35 2.47 -2.27
N PRO A 46 -12.50 1.31 -1.62
CA PRO A 46 -12.70 1.27 -0.17
C PRO A 46 -11.50 1.85 0.59
N ASP A 47 -11.75 2.57 1.68
CA ASP A 47 -10.72 3.29 2.45
C ASP A 47 -9.64 2.38 3.05
N TRP A 48 -9.95 1.10 3.27
CA TRP A 48 -9.00 0.10 3.75
C TRP A 48 -7.99 -0.36 2.69
N VAL A 49 -8.26 -0.12 1.39
CA VAL A 49 -7.32 -0.47 0.32
C VAL A 49 -6.10 0.41 0.45
N GLY A 50 -4.93 -0.20 0.63
CA GLY A 50 -3.74 0.58 0.91
C GLY A 50 -2.51 -0.24 1.20
N HIS A 51 -1.42 0.48 1.42
CA HIS A 51 -0.17 -0.05 1.91
C HIS A 51 0.04 0.49 3.32
N TYR A 52 0.26 -0.40 4.28
CA TYR A 52 0.48 -0.09 5.68
C TYR A 52 1.91 -0.48 6.03
N LYS A 53 2.69 0.44 6.61
CA LYS A 53 4.12 0.22 6.84
C LYS A 53 4.60 0.90 8.10
N ALA A 54 5.30 0.16 8.97
CA ALA A 54 5.91 0.72 10.18
C ALA A 54 7.00 -0.17 10.76
N PHE A 55 7.90 0.45 11.54
CA PHE A 55 8.66 -0.28 12.56
C PHE A 55 7.80 -0.43 13.82
N ILE A 56 7.67 -1.65 14.32
CA ILE A 56 6.96 -1.96 15.58
C ILE A 56 7.90 -2.64 16.60
N PRO A 57 7.57 -2.58 17.90
CA PRO A 57 8.32 -3.29 18.94
C PRO A 57 8.41 -4.79 18.70
N CYS A 58 9.46 -5.40 19.25
CA CYS A 58 9.72 -6.82 19.15
C CYS A 58 10.28 -7.35 20.48
N ASP A 59 9.66 -8.38 21.05
CA ASP A 59 10.11 -8.91 22.34
C ASP A 59 11.42 -9.69 22.24
N ALA A 60 11.65 -10.36 21.10
CA ALA A 60 12.79 -11.25 20.86
C ALA A 60 13.83 -10.68 19.89
N CYS A 61 13.66 -9.44 19.45
CA CYS A 61 14.53 -8.77 18.47
C CYS A 61 14.51 -7.25 18.71
N GLU A 62 15.33 -6.48 18.01
CA GLU A 62 15.44 -5.03 18.28
C GLU A 62 14.19 -4.27 17.82
N LYS A 63 13.67 -4.63 16.65
CA LYS A 63 12.42 -4.13 16.08
C LYS A 63 11.97 -5.03 14.94
N LYS A 64 10.71 -4.88 14.51
CA LYS A 64 10.20 -5.48 13.28
C LYS A 64 9.73 -4.41 12.30
N LEU A 65 10.04 -4.57 11.02
CA LEU A 65 9.31 -3.88 9.95
C LEU A 65 8.13 -4.75 9.54
N ILE A 66 6.93 -4.17 9.55
CA ILE A 66 5.75 -4.72 8.91
C ILE A 66 5.44 -3.89 7.67
N SER A 67 5.20 -4.55 6.54
CA SER A 67 4.76 -3.94 5.29
C SER A 67 3.62 -4.79 4.72
N LEU A 68 2.38 -4.34 4.94
CA LEU A 68 1.16 -5.02 4.52
C LEU A 68 0.47 -4.22 3.40
N ARG A 69 0.21 -4.84 2.26
CA ARG A 69 -0.64 -4.26 1.21
C ARG A 69 -1.95 -5.02 1.14
N LEU A 70 -3.05 -4.28 1.24
CA LEU A 70 -4.42 -4.78 1.06
C LEU A 70 -4.92 -4.37 -0.32
N HIS A 71 -5.34 -5.35 -1.11
CA HIS A 71 -5.83 -5.14 -2.47
C HIS A 71 -7.36 -5.16 -2.51
N GLN A 72 -7.95 -4.41 -3.44
CA GLN A 72 -9.41 -4.30 -3.60
C GLN A 72 -10.12 -5.65 -3.82
N ASN A 73 -9.42 -6.61 -4.44
CA ASN A 73 -9.92 -7.97 -4.67
C ASN A 73 -9.83 -8.89 -3.42
N LYS A 74 -9.67 -8.32 -2.22
CA LYS A 74 -9.52 -9.02 -0.93
C LYS A 74 -8.33 -9.97 -0.86
N THR A 75 -7.26 -9.66 -1.58
CA THR A 75 -5.96 -10.33 -1.43
C THR A 75 -4.96 -9.44 -0.71
N TYR A 76 -3.90 -10.02 -0.16
CA TYR A 76 -2.85 -9.27 0.50
C TYR A 76 -1.45 -9.76 0.13
N SER A 77 -0.47 -8.86 0.30
CA SER A 77 0.95 -9.18 0.39
C SER A 77 1.53 -8.62 1.69
N LEU A 78 2.27 -9.44 2.43
CA LEU A 78 2.82 -9.11 3.73
C LEU A 78 4.30 -9.46 3.75
N LYS A 79 5.15 -8.43 3.95
CA LYS A 79 6.59 -8.55 4.22
C LYS A 79 6.84 -8.21 5.69
N GLU A 80 7.57 -9.07 6.37
CA GLU A 80 7.99 -8.88 7.75
C GLU A 80 9.51 -9.04 7.85
N ILE A 81 10.16 -8.09 8.50
CA ILE A 81 11.60 -8.13 8.72
C ILE A 81 11.86 -7.98 10.21
N SER A 82 12.52 -8.96 10.81
CA SER A 82 12.98 -8.91 12.20
C SER A 82 14.46 -8.56 12.25
N PHE A 83 14.80 -7.47 12.94
CA PHE A 83 16.16 -6.97 13.09
C PHE A 83 16.75 -7.49 14.39
N PHE A 84 17.83 -8.26 14.30
CA PHE A 84 18.62 -8.71 15.45
C PHE A 84 20.01 -8.09 15.34
N LYS A 85 20.69 -7.93 16.48
CA LYS A 85 22.04 -7.33 16.59
C LYS A 85 23.05 -7.79 15.53
N GLN A 86 22.97 -9.06 15.10
CA GLN A 86 23.92 -9.66 14.16
C GLN A 86 23.30 -10.23 12.88
N LYS A 87 21.96 -10.20 12.74
CA LYS A 87 21.28 -10.79 11.58
C LYS A 87 19.92 -10.19 11.34
N ILE A 88 19.48 -10.28 10.08
CA ILE A 88 18.13 -9.92 9.67
C ILE A 88 17.41 -11.21 9.26
N LYS A 89 16.15 -11.37 9.67
CA LYS A 89 15.26 -12.43 9.18
C LYS A 89 14.08 -11.80 8.45
N GLN A 90 13.83 -12.23 7.23
CA GLN A 90 12.70 -11.78 6.43
C GLN A 90 11.72 -12.94 6.20
N LYS A 91 10.43 -12.63 6.24
CA LYS A 91 9.34 -13.52 5.86
C LYS A 91 8.40 -12.77 4.93
N GLU A 92 7.99 -13.44 3.86
CA GLU A 92 6.95 -12.95 2.97
C GLU A 92 5.79 -13.93 2.94
N SER A 93 4.59 -13.39 2.91
CA SER A 93 3.34 -14.15 2.85
C SER A 93 2.35 -13.43 1.97
N SER A 94 1.48 -14.19 1.32
CA SER A 94 0.38 -13.68 0.52
C SER A 94 -0.82 -14.57 0.66
N GLY A 95 -2.00 -14.00 0.44
CA GLY A 95 -3.22 -14.69 0.78
C GLY A 95 -4.47 -13.89 0.47
N THR A 96 -5.56 -14.34 1.09
CA THR A 96 -6.84 -13.64 1.08
C THR A 96 -7.12 -13.09 2.47
N PHE A 97 -8.01 -12.11 2.57
CA PHE A 97 -8.47 -11.63 3.86
C PHE A 97 -9.98 -11.45 3.90
N THR A 98 -10.50 -11.43 5.11
CA THR A 98 -11.92 -11.19 5.40
C THR A 98 -12.04 -10.24 6.59
N PHE A 99 -13.15 -9.51 6.64
CA PHE A 99 -13.57 -8.80 7.84
C PHE A 99 -14.52 -9.70 8.62
N ASP A 100 -14.39 -9.72 9.94
CA ASP A 100 -15.33 -10.44 10.80
C ASP A 100 -16.71 -9.77 10.73
N GLU A 101 -17.76 -10.56 10.50
CA GLU A 101 -19.13 -10.07 10.31
C GLU A 101 -19.70 -9.45 11.59
N GLN A 102 -19.24 -9.90 12.76
CA GLN A 102 -19.69 -9.41 14.07
C GLN A 102 -18.83 -8.25 14.58
N LYS A 103 -17.57 -8.19 14.14
CA LYS A 103 -16.60 -7.14 14.47
C LYS A 103 -15.99 -6.58 13.20
N SER A 104 -16.65 -5.60 12.59
CA SER A 104 -16.30 -5.07 11.27
C SER A 104 -14.87 -4.54 11.15
N ASN A 105 -14.20 -4.21 12.26
CA ASN A 105 -12.80 -3.77 12.28
C ASN A 105 -11.79 -4.93 12.39
N LEU A 106 -12.20 -6.15 12.70
CA LEU A 106 -11.30 -7.29 12.79
C LEU A 106 -11.00 -7.83 11.38
N LEU A 107 -9.75 -7.66 10.97
CA LEU A 107 -9.20 -8.13 9.71
C LEU A 107 -8.48 -9.48 9.94
N GLN A 108 -8.95 -10.54 9.28
CA GLN A 108 -8.32 -11.86 9.29
C GLN A 108 -7.64 -12.14 7.95
N LEU A 109 -6.32 -12.32 7.98
CA LEU A 109 -5.49 -12.72 6.85
C LEU A 109 -5.27 -14.23 6.88
N MET A 110 -5.56 -14.92 5.79
CA MET A 110 -5.29 -16.35 5.62
C MET A 110 -4.17 -16.55 4.59
N ASP A 111 -3.04 -17.09 5.03
CA ASP A 111 -1.90 -17.34 4.17
C ASP A 111 -2.15 -18.51 3.20
N ASN A 112 -1.86 -18.31 1.92
CA ASN A 112 -2.15 -19.30 0.89
C ASN A 112 -1.34 -20.59 1.02
N LYS A 113 -0.11 -20.52 1.53
CA LYS A 113 0.84 -21.65 1.57
C LYS A 113 0.70 -22.45 2.87
N THR A 114 0.68 -21.76 3.99
CA THR A 114 0.69 -22.33 5.35
C THR A 114 -0.70 -22.53 5.92
N LYS A 115 -1.73 -21.87 5.34
CA LYS A 115 -3.10 -21.83 5.86
C LYS A 115 -3.20 -21.28 7.29
N GLN A 116 -2.18 -20.58 7.76
CA GLN A 116 -2.18 -19.92 9.06
C GLN A 116 -2.92 -18.59 8.98
N ASN A 117 -3.64 -18.28 10.06
CA ASN A 117 -4.33 -17.01 10.21
C ASN A 117 -3.45 -15.97 10.91
N ARG A 118 -3.65 -14.72 10.53
CA ARG A 118 -3.15 -13.54 11.25
C ARG A 118 -4.29 -12.55 11.42
N TYR A 119 -4.24 -11.78 12.49
CA TYR A 119 -5.31 -10.87 12.86
C TYR A 119 -4.77 -9.47 13.01
N PHE A 120 -5.52 -8.50 12.48
CA PHE A 120 -5.27 -7.08 12.63
C PHE A 120 -6.59 -6.40 13.01
N SER A 121 -6.53 -5.33 13.79
CA SER A 121 -7.61 -4.36 13.89
C SER A 121 -7.39 -3.29 12.83
N LEU A 122 -8.43 -2.97 12.06
CA LEU A 122 -8.48 -1.84 11.16
C LEU A 122 -8.97 -0.61 11.94
N HIS A 123 -8.28 0.51 11.75
CA HIS A 123 -8.65 1.82 12.28
C HIS A 123 -8.69 2.82 11.12
N ASP A 124 -9.04 4.07 11.40
CA ASP A 124 -8.97 5.12 10.40
C ASP A 124 -7.51 5.35 9.97
N HIS A 125 -7.21 5.14 8.69
CA HIS A 125 -5.87 5.25 8.11
C HIS A 125 -4.74 4.44 8.77
N SER A 126 -5.05 3.44 9.60
CA SER A 126 -4.03 2.57 10.22
C SER A 126 -4.54 1.15 10.50
N ILE A 127 -3.61 0.24 10.77
CA ILE A 127 -3.89 -1.10 11.29
C ILE A 127 -3.06 -1.37 12.53
N GLU A 128 -3.54 -2.31 13.34
CA GLU A 128 -2.86 -2.77 14.55
C GLU A 128 -2.78 -4.31 14.51
N PRO A 129 -1.60 -4.94 14.63
CA PRO A 129 -1.51 -6.40 14.76
C PRO A 129 -2.15 -6.87 16.07
N LEU A 130 -2.83 -8.02 16.04
CA LEU A 130 -3.42 -8.66 17.20
C LEU A 130 -2.72 -9.99 17.51
N ASP A 131 -2.88 -10.49 18.74
CA ASP A 131 -2.40 -11.82 19.11
C ASP A 131 -3.22 -12.95 18.45
N GLN A 132 -2.83 -14.20 18.69
CA GLN A 132 -3.53 -15.37 18.14
C GLN A 132 -4.97 -15.54 18.65
N ASN A 133 -5.27 -14.93 19.80
CA ASN A 133 -6.59 -14.93 20.43
C ASN A 133 -7.41 -13.67 20.04
N LYS A 134 -6.92 -12.86 19.09
CA LYS A 134 -7.54 -11.61 18.61
C LYS A 134 -7.56 -10.49 19.67
N ASN A 135 -6.66 -10.53 20.64
CA ASN A 135 -6.50 -9.47 21.64
C ASN A 135 -5.46 -8.44 21.19
N GLN A 136 -5.65 -7.20 21.64
CA GLN A 136 -4.66 -6.13 21.48
C GLN A 136 -3.43 -6.37 22.36
N PHE A 137 -2.27 -5.90 21.90
CA PHE A 137 -1.06 -5.92 22.70
C PHE A 137 -1.10 -4.85 23.80
N LYS A 138 -0.38 -5.09 24.91
CA LYS A 138 -0.13 -4.03 25.89
C LYS A 138 0.67 -2.90 25.22
N ASN A 139 0.30 -1.64 25.48
CA ASN A 139 0.86 -0.46 24.81
C ASN A 139 0.58 -0.43 23.29
N PHE A 140 -0.67 -0.73 22.90
CA PHE A 140 -1.12 -0.80 21.51
C PHE A 140 -0.74 0.41 20.64
N GLU A 141 -0.64 1.61 21.24
CA GLU A 141 -0.18 2.84 20.59
C GLU A 141 1.16 2.68 19.85
N LYS A 142 2.05 1.80 20.35
CA LYS A 142 3.36 1.52 19.73
C LYS A 142 3.28 0.54 18.54
N TYR A 143 2.13 -0.07 18.32
CA TYR A 143 1.89 -1.08 17.28
C TYR A 143 1.00 -0.56 16.16
N GLN A 144 0.63 0.73 16.18
CA GLN A 144 -0.08 1.37 15.08
C GLN A 144 0.80 1.38 13.82
N ILE A 145 0.25 0.85 12.73
CA ILE A 145 0.89 0.79 11.43
C ILE A 145 0.06 1.68 10.49
N PRO A 146 0.49 2.93 10.22
CA PRO A 146 -0.26 3.83 9.37
C PRO A 146 -0.25 3.36 7.93
N GLN A 147 -1.28 3.77 7.20
CA GLN A 147 -1.27 3.74 5.75
C GLN A 147 -0.20 4.70 5.24
N VAL A 148 0.63 4.24 4.33
CA VAL A 148 1.72 5.00 3.72
C VAL A 148 1.44 5.26 2.25
N GLN A 149 2.00 6.35 1.74
CA GLN A 149 1.84 6.76 0.34
C GLN A 149 3.21 6.90 -0.31
N ASN A 150 3.41 6.19 -1.42
CA ASN A 150 4.66 6.27 -2.16
C ASN A 150 4.84 7.69 -2.74
N ILE A 151 6.08 8.17 -2.72
CA ILE A 151 6.51 9.37 -3.44
C ILE A 151 7.49 8.97 -4.55
N GLU A 152 7.49 9.73 -5.64
CA GLU A 152 8.47 9.58 -6.72
C GLU A 152 9.89 9.82 -6.18
N VAL A 153 10.82 8.93 -6.55
CA VAL A 153 12.24 9.04 -6.20
C VAL A 153 13.07 9.09 -7.48
N ASN A 154 13.65 10.25 -7.74
CA ASN A 154 14.57 10.50 -8.83
C ASN A 154 16.00 10.15 -8.38
N ASN A 155 16.44 8.95 -8.74
CA ASN A 155 17.70 8.39 -8.25
C ASN A 155 18.81 8.47 -9.30
N ALA A 156 19.87 9.25 -9.01
CA ALA A 156 21.05 9.35 -9.87
C ALA A 156 22.05 8.18 -9.70
N LEU A 157 21.90 7.36 -8.65
CA LEU A 157 22.84 6.30 -8.32
C LEU A 157 22.63 5.07 -9.22
N LYS A 158 23.72 4.59 -9.83
CA LYS A 158 23.69 3.35 -10.61
C LYS A 158 23.67 2.13 -9.68
N TYR A 159 22.86 1.13 -10.04
CA TYR A 159 22.75 -0.15 -9.32
C TYR A 159 22.24 -0.03 -7.87
N VAL A 160 21.56 1.06 -7.56
CA VAL A 160 20.89 1.26 -6.28
C VAL A 160 19.43 1.54 -6.60
N ASP A 161 18.51 0.83 -5.94
CA ASP A 161 17.08 1.13 -6.02
C ASP A 161 16.64 1.76 -4.71
N ILE A 162 15.96 2.90 -4.77
CA ILE A 162 15.47 3.61 -3.59
C ILE A 162 13.98 3.86 -3.76
N GLN A 163 13.21 3.45 -2.76
CA GLN A 163 11.80 3.76 -2.64
C GLN A 163 11.56 4.53 -1.34
N ALA A 164 10.63 5.47 -1.38
CA ALA A 164 10.22 6.24 -0.21
C ALA A 164 8.70 6.24 -0.10
N ASP A 165 8.21 5.98 1.12
CA ASP A 165 6.78 6.01 1.44
C ASP A 165 6.57 7.03 2.57
N LEU A 166 5.67 8.00 2.38
CA LEU A 166 5.29 8.96 3.42
C LEU A 166 4.69 8.19 4.60
N PHE A 167 5.38 8.23 5.74
CA PHE A 167 5.03 7.51 6.96
C PHE A 167 4.29 8.40 7.95
N LYS A 168 4.69 9.67 8.07
CA LYS A 168 4.12 10.60 9.03
C LYS A 168 4.22 12.04 8.55
N SER A 169 3.19 12.83 8.86
CA SER A 169 3.16 14.29 8.69
C SER A 169 2.80 14.93 10.02
N GLU A 170 3.64 15.83 10.50
CA GLU A 170 3.46 16.47 11.81
C GLU A 170 3.61 17.99 11.69
N LYS A 171 2.70 18.74 12.31
CA LYS A 171 2.90 20.17 12.54
C LYS A 171 3.89 20.34 13.68
N ILE A 172 4.93 21.14 13.46
CA ILE A 172 5.97 21.43 14.43
C ILE A 172 6.25 22.93 14.47
N GLU A 173 6.78 23.41 15.59
CA GLU A 173 7.37 24.74 15.67
C GLU A 173 8.89 24.60 15.52
N SER A 174 9.46 25.23 14.50
CA SER A 174 10.90 25.22 14.23
C SER A 174 11.39 26.67 14.20
N ASN A 175 12.26 27.03 15.16
CA ASN A 175 12.78 28.39 15.30
C ASN A 175 11.69 29.49 15.37
N GLY A 176 10.57 29.21 16.06
CA GLY A 176 9.45 30.15 16.17
C GLY A 176 8.55 30.23 14.93
N ILE A 177 8.73 29.32 13.96
CA ILE A 177 7.97 29.27 12.71
C ILE A 177 7.21 27.95 12.65
N GLU A 178 5.90 28.01 12.44
CA GLU A 178 5.07 26.84 12.15
C GLU A 178 5.55 26.17 10.85
N SER A 179 5.90 24.90 10.97
CA SER A 179 6.47 24.09 9.90
C SER A 179 5.83 22.71 9.89
N THR A 180 5.91 22.03 8.76
CA THR A 180 5.54 20.62 8.63
C THR A 180 6.81 19.77 8.63
N LYS A 181 6.83 18.75 9.49
CA LYS A 181 7.80 17.65 9.41
C LYS A 181 7.15 16.49 8.67
N LEU A 182 7.71 16.14 7.52
CA LEU A 182 7.38 14.90 6.82
C LEU A 182 8.44 13.85 7.12
N THR A 183 8.03 12.68 7.57
CA THR A 183 8.90 11.53 7.75
C THR A 183 8.53 10.45 6.73
N TYR A 184 9.52 10.00 5.98
CA TYR A 184 9.41 8.98 4.96
C TYR A 184 10.14 7.71 5.39
N PHE A 185 9.53 6.58 5.07
CA PHE A 185 10.16 5.27 5.15
C PHE A 185 10.93 4.98 3.87
N PHE A 186 12.24 4.90 3.97
CA PHE A 186 13.11 4.55 2.85
C PHE A 186 13.39 3.05 2.82
N GLU A 187 13.30 2.45 1.64
CA GLU A 187 13.86 1.13 1.33
C GLU A 187 14.97 1.32 0.30
N ILE A 188 16.22 1.11 0.72
CA ILE A 188 17.42 1.35 -0.08
C ILE A 188 18.04 -0.01 -0.40
N ASN A 189 17.94 -0.44 -1.64
CA ASN A 189 18.52 -1.68 -2.12
C ASN A 189 19.82 -1.42 -2.87
N ASN A 190 20.95 -1.79 -2.27
CA ASN A 190 22.26 -1.68 -2.91
C ASN A 190 22.56 -2.97 -3.68
N ASN A 191 22.33 -2.95 -5.00
CA ASN A 191 22.65 -4.07 -5.90
C ASN A 191 24.09 -3.99 -6.46
N SER A 192 24.90 -3.02 -6.00
CA SER A 192 26.28 -2.89 -6.44
C SER A 192 27.23 -3.80 -5.65
N ASP A 193 28.43 -4.00 -6.19
CA ASP A 193 29.52 -4.74 -5.52
C ASP A 193 30.28 -3.90 -4.48
N ARG A 194 29.85 -2.66 -4.22
CA ARG A 194 30.55 -1.73 -3.33
C ARG A 194 29.64 -1.25 -2.19
N PRO A 195 30.18 -0.99 -0.99
CA PRO A 195 29.40 -0.34 0.05
C PRO A 195 28.92 1.04 -0.41
N LEU A 196 27.64 1.32 -0.20
CA LEU A 196 27.03 2.62 -0.49
C LEU A 196 27.07 3.49 0.77
N LYS A 197 27.58 4.72 0.63
CA LYS A 197 27.53 5.74 1.68
C LYS A 197 26.55 6.81 1.24
N LEU A 198 25.45 6.95 1.97
CA LEU A 198 24.49 8.04 1.82
C LEU A 198 24.63 9.00 3.00
N ARG A 199 24.56 10.29 2.72
CA ARG A 199 24.50 11.36 3.72
C ARG A 199 23.19 12.12 3.58
N ASP A 200 22.82 12.87 4.61
CA ASP A 200 21.65 13.74 4.61
C ASP A 200 21.66 14.72 3.41
N SER A 201 22.84 15.21 3.02
CA SER A 201 23.03 16.11 1.87
C SER A 201 22.76 15.47 0.51
N ASP A 202 22.79 14.14 0.44
CA ASP A 202 22.61 13.39 -0.80
C ASP A 202 21.12 13.12 -1.06
N ILE A 203 20.24 13.38 -0.06
CA ILE A 203 18.80 13.18 -0.15
C ILE A 203 18.09 14.53 -0.01
N VAL A 204 17.35 14.91 -1.05
CA VAL A 204 16.68 16.21 -1.10
C VAL A 204 15.22 16.02 -1.50
N LEU A 205 14.31 16.59 -0.72
CA LEU A 205 12.91 16.69 -1.11
C LEU A 205 12.72 17.95 -1.95
N VAL A 206 12.11 17.80 -3.11
CA VAL A 206 11.79 18.92 -4.00
C VAL A 206 10.29 19.15 -3.93
N ASP A 207 9.89 20.40 -3.68
CA ASP A 207 8.49 20.78 -3.66
C ASP A 207 7.98 21.20 -5.06
N LEU A 208 6.65 21.41 -5.19
CA LEU A 208 6.03 21.82 -6.46
C LEU A 208 6.52 23.18 -6.99
N LYS A 209 7.23 23.98 -6.20
CA LYS A 209 7.84 25.27 -6.61
C LYS A 209 9.33 25.11 -6.93
N ASN A 210 9.84 23.88 -6.97
CA ASN A 210 11.26 23.53 -7.16
C ASN A 210 12.19 24.01 -6.05
N ASN A 211 11.69 24.28 -4.84
CA ASN A 211 12.59 24.49 -3.70
C ASN A 211 13.12 23.14 -3.21
N GLU A 212 14.41 23.14 -2.85
CA GLU A 212 15.09 21.98 -2.28
C GLU A 212 15.09 22.04 -0.75
N HIS A 213 14.69 20.94 -0.12
CA HIS A 213 14.66 20.77 1.33
C HIS A 213 15.58 19.62 1.72
N ILE A 214 16.57 19.91 2.57
CA ILE A 214 17.58 18.94 2.99
C ILE A 214 16.96 17.94 3.98
N SER A 215 17.37 16.68 3.87
CA SER A 215 16.90 15.63 4.77
C SER A 215 17.56 15.67 6.16
N THR A 216 16.97 14.94 7.09
CA THR A 216 17.59 14.52 8.35
C THR A 216 17.32 13.04 8.50
N ILE A 217 18.38 12.24 8.53
CA ILE A 217 18.25 10.79 8.76
C ILE A 217 18.26 10.54 10.26
N GLU A 218 17.26 9.81 10.77
CA GLU A 218 17.12 9.58 12.22
C GLU A 218 18.33 8.86 12.86
N ASN A 219 19.03 8.01 12.09
CA ASN A 219 20.22 7.26 12.55
C ASN A 219 21.54 7.79 11.95
N ASN A 220 21.66 9.10 11.71
CA ASN A 220 22.88 9.70 11.13
C ASN A 220 24.08 9.64 12.12
N PRO A 221 25.29 9.20 11.69
CA PRO A 221 25.65 8.70 10.35
C PRO A 221 25.14 7.29 10.09
N ILE A 222 24.50 7.14 8.92
CA ILE A 222 24.16 5.82 8.39
C ILE A 222 25.44 5.01 8.23
N SER A 223 25.47 3.83 8.84
CA SER A 223 26.50 2.84 8.53
C SER A 223 26.46 2.48 7.05
N PRO A 224 27.61 2.38 6.35
CA PRO A 224 27.62 2.10 4.92
C PRO A 224 26.79 0.85 4.57
N ILE A 225 25.88 1.01 3.61
CA ILE A 225 24.98 -0.05 3.16
C ILE A 225 25.82 -1.05 2.38
N LYS A 226 25.95 -2.26 2.92
CA LYS A 226 26.81 -3.31 2.34
C LYS A 226 26.37 -3.69 0.91
N PRO A 227 27.28 -4.22 0.07
CA PRO A 227 26.94 -4.78 -1.24
C PRO A 227 25.83 -5.83 -1.16
N HIS A 228 24.93 -5.85 -2.13
CA HIS A 228 23.83 -6.81 -2.24
C HIS A 228 22.97 -6.89 -0.98
N LYS A 229 22.73 -5.74 -0.34
CA LYS A 229 21.90 -5.61 0.86
C LYS A 229 20.91 -4.48 0.74
N THR A 230 19.76 -4.70 1.40
CA THR A 230 18.72 -3.71 1.60
C THR A 230 18.84 -3.11 3.00
N GLN A 231 18.69 -1.80 3.09
CA GLN A 231 18.60 -1.05 4.34
C GLN A 231 17.31 -0.25 4.40
N HIS A 232 16.80 -0.06 5.60
CA HIS A 232 15.55 0.65 5.85
C HIS A 232 15.78 1.78 6.83
N GLU A 233 15.43 3.00 6.44
CA GLU A 233 15.65 4.20 7.25
C GLU A 233 14.41 5.07 7.32
N LEU A 234 14.30 5.83 8.41
CA LEU A 234 13.37 6.94 8.50
C LEU A 234 14.13 8.22 8.16
N VAL A 235 13.62 8.94 7.17
CA VAL A 235 14.22 10.17 6.66
C VAL A 235 13.19 11.28 6.77
N SER A 236 13.56 12.36 7.44
CA SER A 236 12.66 13.47 7.70
C SER A 236 13.04 14.73 6.93
N PHE A 237 12.06 15.55 6.59
CA PHE A 237 12.21 16.86 5.98
C PHE A 237 11.36 17.85 6.75
N ILE A 238 11.89 19.05 7.00
CA ILE A 238 11.17 20.14 7.66
C ILE A 238 11.06 21.29 6.67
N TYR A 239 9.84 21.75 6.42
CA TYR A 239 9.59 22.89 5.54
C TYR A 239 8.30 23.63 5.92
N ALA A 240 8.15 24.88 5.46
CA ALA A 240 6.99 25.72 5.80
C ALA A 240 5.67 25.16 5.24
N GLU A 241 4.58 25.23 6.01
CA GLU A 241 3.28 24.55 5.71
C GLU A 241 2.72 24.80 4.30
N SER A 242 3.08 25.93 3.66
CA SER A 242 2.59 26.31 2.34
C SER A 242 3.13 25.49 1.16
N HIS A 243 4.00 24.51 1.39
CA HIS A 243 4.62 23.72 0.32
C HIS A 243 4.03 22.31 0.24
N GLN A 244 3.96 21.78 -0.98
CA GLN A 244 3.53 20.41 -1.24
C GLN A 244 4.72 19.64 -1.81
N PRO A 245 5.04 18.45 -1.25
CA PRO A 245 6.15 17.65 -1.73
C PRO A 245 5.82 17.12 -3.14
N ALA A 246 6.79 17.20 -4.05
CA ALA A 246 6.64 16.70 -5.41
C ALA A 246 7.33 15.34 -5.57
N TYR A 247 8.64 15.30 -5.31
CA TYR A 247 9.47 14.11 -5.42
C TYR A 247 10.71 14.22 -4.53
N ILE A 248 11.44 13.12 -4.39
CA ILE A 248 12.73 13.08 -3.70
C ILE A 248 13.84 12.86 -4.73
N ASN A 249 14.86 13.72 -4.73
CA ASN A 249 16.09 13.56 -5.48
C ASN A 249 17.16 12.87 -4.64
N ILE A 250 17.83 11.89 -5.23
CA ILE A 250 19.06 11.28 -4.69
C ILE A 250 20.23 11.74 -5.57
N LYS A 251 21.15 12.50 -4.98
CA LYS A 251 22.30 13.12 -5.64
C LYS A 251 23.52 12.19 -5.68
#